data_AF-A0AA94JPK5-F1
#
_entry.id   AF-A0AA94JPK5-F1
#
_cell.length_a   1.000
_cell.length_b   1.000
_cell.length_c   1.000
_cell.angle_alpha   90.00
_cell.angle_beta   90.00
_cell.angle_gamma   90.00
#
_symmetry.space_group_name_H-M   'P 1'
#
loop_
_entity.id
_entity.type
_entity.pdbx_description
1 polymer ?
#
loop_
_entity_poly.entity_id
_entity_poly.type
_entity_poly.pdbx_seq_one_letter_code
_entity_poly.pdbx_strand_id
1 'polypeptide(L)'
;MGEIKQLDYVEKYFQLDGANKNIKSPEDIYLHVFAPKGVGKSDGYVLYDSKSNDDNEKEFYRQNSSVDRENNNDGKIQRSEILGRYNSSLTQGKGNKENSFTCKIETPKKVDPVKDIITYKIYSNGKIEKNIPKEIKKGYEKKYKYQYIDKNEETHELGIYDIIKIQKFGGKKGVFINLIDLDKVQKKYSKGEYGYTFNVDSPRKYVNEKTLASFFGALLEVNYNDISCNGFSHADGSSKPSKSHINGNNGDFKYLRKDKKLMFGEGTSLDISKTPKLLDFERQNKWNEALYKFGWKSMLGWTYTLDGKTYKLRYIPKNSDNHHHHLHLQGYNPNFIEIEL
;
A
#
# COMPACT_ATOMS: atom_id res chain seq x y z
N MET A 1 -11.26 1.70 12.39
CA MET A 1 -11.47 1.81 10.92
C MET A 1 -11.99 3.22 10.68
N GLY A 2 -11.27 4.07 9.94
CA GLY A 2 -11.71 5.47 9.73
C GLY A 2 -12.94 5.54 8.83
N GLU A 3 -13.75 6.59 9.00
CA GLU A 3 -15.02 6.82 8.29
C GLU A 3 -14.87 6.71 6.76
N ILE A 4 -13.76 7.20 6.21
CA ILE A 4 -13.45 7.12 4.76
C ILE A 4 -13.21 5.66 4.31
N LYS A 5 -12.49 4.86 5.11
CA LYS A 5 -12.28 3.43 4.81
C LYS A 5 -13.57 2.62 4.91
N GLN A 6 -14.54 3.08 5.71
CA GLN A 6 -15.86 2.49 5.76
C GLN A 6 -16.65 2.75 4.47
N LEU A 7 -16.54 3.96 3.91
CA LEU A 7 -17.18 4.30 2.64
C LEU A 7 -16.60 3.51 1.47
N ASP A 8 -15.28 3.28 1.41
CA ASP A 8 -14.66 2.42 0.38
C ASP A 8 -15.18 0.96 0.45
N TYR A 9 -15.43 0.46 1.66
CA TYR A 9 -15.98 -0.89 1.85
C TYR A 9 -17.44 -0.96 1.39
N VAL A 10 -18.23 0.06 1.73
CA VAL A 10 -19.63 0.19 1.30
C VAL A 10 -19.71 0.30 -0.22
N GLU A 11 -18.86 1.10 -0.85
CA GLU A 11 -18.79 1.23 -2.30
C GLU A 11 -18.52 -0.12 -2.96
N LYS A 12 -17.49 -0.84 -2.50
CA LYS A 12 -17.16 -2.17 -3.03
C LYS A 12 -18.30 -3.16 -2.86
N TYR A 13 -19.00 -3.14 -1.72
CA TYR A 13 -20.15 -4.00 -1.46
C TYR A 13 -21.25 -3.81 -2.52
N PHE A 14 -21.59 -2.56 -2.85
CA PHE A 14 -22.58 -2.27 -3.90
C PHE A 14 -22.08 -2.51 -5.34
N GLN A 15 -20.77 -2.63 -5.54
CA GLN A 15 -20.19 -2.99 -6.85
C GLN A 15 -20.15 -4.51 -7.08
N LEU A 16 -20.25 -5.34 -6.04
CA LEU A 16 -20.28 -6.80 -6.16
C LEU A 16 -21.46 -7.23 -7.04
N ASP A 17 -21.18 -8.15 -7.97
CA ASP A 17 -22.14 -8.73 -8.93
C ASP A 17 -22.97 -7.69 -9.72
N GLY A 18 -22.49 -6.45 -9.82
CA GLY A 18 -23.18 -5.36 -10.50
C GLY A 18 -24.45 -4.90 -9.79
N ALA A 19 -24.57 -5.12 -8.48
CA ALA A 19 -25.74 -4.74 -7.67
C ALA A 19 -26.14 -3.27 -7.85
N ASN A 20 -25.17 -2.36 -7.94
CA ASN A 20 -25.39 -0.94 -8.19
C ASN A 20 -26.22 -0.63 -9.45
N LYS A 21 -26.21 -1.50 -10.47
CA LYS A 21 -27.00 -1.32 -11.70
C LYS A 21 -28.51 -1.51 -11.48
N ASN A 22 -28.88 -2.23 -10.41
CA ASN A 22 -30.27 -2.56 -10.10
C ASN A 22 -30.90 -1.64 -9.05
N ILE A 23 -30.11 -0.74 -8.45
CA ILE A 23 -30.56 0.24 -7.46
C ILE A 23 -31.10 1.48 -8.19
N LYS A 24 -32.40 1.76 -8.03
CA LYS A 24 -33.06 2.90 -8.67
C LYS A 24 -33.59 3.93 -7.67
N SER A 25 -33.70 3.55 -6.41
CA SER A 25 -34.17 4.45 -5.35
C SER A 25 -33.51 4.15 -4.00
N PRO A 26 -33.63 5.05 -3.00
CA PRO A 26 -33.10 4.81 -1.66
C PRO A 26 -33.72 3.57 -0.98
N GLU A 27 -34.97 3.23 -1.31
CA GLU A 27 -35.64 2.00 -0.87
C GLU A 27 -34.88 0.76 -1.36
N ASP A 28 -34.37 0.77 -2.60
CA ASP A 28 -33.57 -0.33 -3.14
C ASP A 28 -32.24 -0.47 -2.42
N ILE A 29 -31.63 0.63 -1.94
CA ILE A 29 -30.39 0.57 -1.13
C ILE A 29 -30.68 -0.14 0.19
N TYR A 30 -31.74 0.29 0.89
CA TYR A 30 -32.15 -0.33 2.15
C TYR A 30 -32.48 -1.81 1.95
N LEU A 31 -33.24 -2.13 0.91
CA LEU A 31 -33.62 -3.50 0.59
C LEU A 31 -32.43 -4.36 0.14
N HIS A 32 -31.44 -3.80 -0.54
CA HIS A 32 -30.24 -4.52 -0.96
C HIS A 32 -29.41 -4.99 0.24
N VAL A 33 -29.32 -4.19 1.30
CA VAL A 33 -28.60 -4.56 2.53
C VAL A 33 -29.36 -5.64 3.30
N PHE A 34 -30.69 -5.53 3.40
CA PHE A 34 -31.51 -6.44 4.20
C PHE A 34 -31.87 -7.75 3.48
N ALA A 35 -32.32 -7.67 2.23
CA ALA A 35 -32.81 -8.79 1.44
C ALA A 35 -32.60 -8.52 -0.06
N PRO A 36 -31.37 -8.73 -0.59
CA PRO A 36 -31.02 -8.41 -1.98
C PRO A 36 -31.99 -8.94 -3.04
N LYS A 37 -32.61 -10.11 -2.81
CA LYS A 37 -33.56 -10.73 -3.73
C LYS A 37 -34.87 -9.95 -3.93
N GLY A 38 -35.17 -9.01 -3.04
CA GLY A 38 -36.33 -8.13 -3.14
C GLY A 38 -36.13 -6.90 -4.03
N VAL A 39 -34.89 -6.56 -4.38
CA VAL A 39 -34.58 -5.36 -5.18
C VAL A 39 -35.28 -5.44 -6.54
N GLY A 40 -36.00 -4.37 -6.91
CA GLY A 40 -36.77 -4.32 -8.15
C GLY A 40 -38.01 -5.22 -8.22
N LYS A 41 -38.43 -5.84 -7.11
CA LYS A 41 -39.68 -6.64 -7.04
C LYS A 41 -40.87 -5.80 -6.60
N SER A 42 -42.08 -6.34 -6.76
CA SER A 42 -43.33 -5.72 -6.30
C SER A 42 -43.48 -5.81 -4.78
N ASP A 43 -44.34 -4.95 -4.21
CA ASP A 43 -44.57 -4.84 -2.76
C ASP A 43 -44.99 -6.15 -2.09
N GLY A 44 -45.83 -6.95 -2.75
CA GLY A 44 -46.28 -8.25 -2.23
C GLY A 44 -45.27 -9.40 -2.38
N TYR A 45 -44.06 -9.13 -2.89
CA TYR A 45 -43.04 -10.17 -3.07
C TYR A 45 -42.57 -10.69 -1.72
N VAL A 46 -42.64 -12.02 -1.54
CA VAL A 46 -42.23 -12.69 -0.30
C VAL A 46 -40.71 -12.81 -0.26
N LEU A 47 -40.12 -12.22 0.78
CA LEU A 47 -38.69 -12.26 1.06
C LEU A 47 -38.35 -13.46 1.93
N TYR A 48 -39.08 -13.71 3.01
CA TYR A 48 -38.81 -14.87 3.87
C TYR A 48 -40.12 -15.50 4.31
N ASP A 49 -40.19 -16.82 4.34
CA ASP A 49 -41.40 -17.57 4.70
C ASP A 49 -41.06 -18.53 5.85
N SER A 50 -41.81 -18.41 6.95
CA SER A 50 -41.67 -19.27 8.14
C SER A 50 -41.88 -20.77 7.85
N LYS A 51 -42.59 -21.09 6.76
CA LYS A 51 -42.91 -22.45 6.31
C LYS A 51 -42.12 -22.87 5.06
N SER A 52 -41.11 -22.10 4.65
CA SER A 52 -40.26 -22.45 3.50
C SER A 52 -39.63 -23.84 3.69
N ASN A 53 -39.49 -24.61 2.61
CA ASN A 53 -38.75 -25.87 2.65
C ASN A 53 -37.22 -25.64 2.65
N ASP A 54 -36.75 -24.41 2.48
CA ASP A 54 -35.34 -24.01 2.59
C ASP A 54 -35.02 -23.61 4.04
N ASP A 55 -34.09 -24.33 4.67
CA ASP A 55 -33.65 -24.07 6.04
C ASP A 55 -33.00 -22.69 6.20
N ASN A 56 -32.35 -22.16 5.16
CA ASN A 56 -31.78 -20.82 5.21
C ASN A 56 -32.89 -19.76 5.21
N GLU A 57 -33.94 -19.93 4.40
CA GLU A 57 -35.06 -19.00 4.39
C GLU A 57 -35.82 -19.00 5.72
N LYS A 58 -36.02 -20.18 6.32
CA LYS A 58 -36.55 -20.30 7.67
C LYS A 58 -35.69 -19.54 8.67
N GLU A 59 -34.37 -19.68 8.60
CA GLU A 59 -33.46 -18.99 9.51
C GLU A 59 -33.52 -17.47 9.33
N PHE A 60 -33.47 -16.98 8.10
CA PHE A 60 -33.61 -15.56 7.80
C PHE A 60 -34.96 -15.01 8.27
N TYR A 61 -36.04 -15.78 8.14
CA TYR A 61 -37.33 -15.44 8.73
C TYR A 61 -37.22 -15.33 10.26
N ARG A 62 -36.65 -16.33 10.95
CA ARG A 62 -36.53 -16.30 12.43
C ARG A 62 -35.79 -15.05 12.91
N GLN A 63 -34.67 -14.73 12.28
CA GLN A 63 -33.84 -13.56 12.60
C GLN A 63 -34.56 -12.22 12.37
N ASN A 64 -35.48 -12.17 11.41
CA ASN A 64 -36.21 -10.95 11.03
C ASN A 64 -37.70 -10.99 11.39
N SER A 65 -38.14 -11.96 12.19
CA SER A 65 -39.55 -12.22 12.53
C SER A 65 -40.26 -11.06 13.23
N SER A 66 -39.54 -10.06 13.72
CA SER A 66 -40.15 -8.81 14.21
C SER A 66 -40.82 -8.02 13.09
N VAL A 67 -40.33 -8.11 11.85
CA VAL A 67 -40.90 -7.38 10.70
C VAL A 67 -42.32 -7.85 10.43
N ASP A 68 -42.55 -9.16 10.38
CA ASP A 68 -43.88 -9.74 10.17
C ASP A 68 -44.82 -9.42 11.36
N ARG A 69 -44.33 -9.62 12.60
CA ARG A 69 -45.10 -9.35 13.83
C ARG A 69 -45.58 -7.90 13.97
N GLU A 70 -44.80 -6.94 13.47
CA GLU A 70 -45.15 -5.51 13.49
C GLU A 70 -46.16 -5.14 12.38
N ASN A 71 -46.45 -6.06 11.46
CA ASN A 71 -47.36 -5.87 10.34
C ASN A 71 -48.55 -6.83 10.44
N ASN A 72 -48.70 -7.79 9.52
CA ASN A 72 -49.88 -8.62 9.41
C ASN A 72 -49.76 -9.98 10.15
N ASN A 73 -48.55 -10.36 10.57
CA ASN A 73 -48.23 -11.59 11.29
C ASN A 73 -48.74 -12.87 10.57
N ASP A 74 -48.61 -12.91 9.25
CA ASP A 74 -49.13 -13.99 8.39
C ASP A 74 -48.13 -15.16 8.20
N GLY A 75 -46.93 -15.05 8.77
CA GLY A 75 -45.85 -16.01 8.64
C GLY A 75 -44.94 -15.76 7.45
N LYS A 76 -45.07 -14.64 6.75
CA LYS A 76 -44.25 -14.23 5.60
C LYS A 76 -43.80 -12.78 5.78
N ILE A 77 -42.53 -12.54 5.48
CA ILE A 77 -41.99 -11.18 5.39
C ILE A 77 -42.04 -10.75 3.93
N GLN A 78 -42.85 -9.75 3.61
CA GLN A 78 -42.99 -9.17 2.29
C GLN A 78 -42.16 -7.91 2.10
N ARG A 79 -41.89 -7.55 0.84
CA ARG A 79 -41.13 -6.34 0.49
C ARG A 79 -41.75 -5.08 1.10
N SER A 80 -43.07 -4.93 1.05
CA SER A 80 -43.80 -3.80 1.65
C SER A 80 -43.51 -3.62 3.14
N GLU A 81 -43.44 -4.71 3.89
CA GLU A 81 -43.28 -4.69 5.35
C GLU A 81 -41.87 -4.22 5.76
N ILE A 82 -40.84 -4.67 5.03
CA ILE A 82 -39.47 -4.17 5.18
C ILE A 82 -39.41 -2.68 4.84
N LEU A 83 -40.06 -2.26 3.76
CA LEU A 83 -40.10 -0.84 3.36
C LEU A 83 -40.92 0.01 4.33
N GLY A 84 -41.86 -0.57 5.07
CA GLY A 84 -42.57 0.09 6.17
C GLY A 84 -41.61 0.63 7.24
N ARG A 85 -40.58 -0.14 7.60
CA ARG A 85 -39.53 0.29 8.54
C ARG A 85 -38.65 1.41 7.97
N TYR A 86 -38.31 1.33 6.68
CA TYR A 86 -37.62 2.41 5.98
C TYR A 86 -38.44 3.71 6.03
N ASN A 87 -39.73 3.65 5.68
CA ASN A 87 -40.61 4.82 5.67
C ASN A 87 -40.82 5.40 7.08
N SER A 88 -40.91 4.54 8.09
CA SER A 88 -40.99 4.95 9.50
C SER A 88 -39.72 5.69 9.93
N SER A 89 -38.55 5.15 9.60
CA SER A 89 -37.24 5.76 9.87
C SER A 89 -37.08 7.08 9.12
N LEU A 90 -37.49 7.14 7.85
CA LEU A 90 -37.49 8.35 7.03
C LEU A 90 -38.39 9.43 7.62
N THR A 91 -39.57 9.06 8.11
CA THR A 91 -40.53 9.99 8.72
C THR A 91 -40.02 10.52 10.06
N GLN A 92 -39.49 9.65 10.91
CA GLN A 92 -38.83 10.04 12.15
C GLN A 92 -37.63 10.97 11.88
N GLY A 93 -36.81 10.64 10.89
CA GLY A 93 -35.69 11.47 10.45
C GLY A 93 -36.12 12.84 9.92
N LYS A 94 -37.26 12.93 9.21
CA LYS A 94 -37.84 14.21 8.79
C LYS A 94 -38.27 15.08 9.97
N GLY A 95 -38.74 14.49 11.07
CA GLY A 95 -39.08 15.19 12.31
C GLY A 95 -37.88 15.71 13.09
N ASN A 96 -36.72 15.07 12.94
CA ASN A 96 -35.43 15.48 13.52
C ASN A 96 -34.58 16.29 12.53
N LYS A 97 -35.19 16.78 11.45
CA LYS A 97 -34.47 17.55 10.44
C LYS A 97 -34.11 18.90 11.05
N GLU A 98 -32.81 19.11 11.23
CA GLU A 98 -32.26 20.37 11.73
C GLU A 98 -32.89 21.56 10.96
N ASN A 99 -33.63 22.42 11.68
CA ASN A 99 -34.34 23.56 11.09
C ASN A 99 -33.36 24.59 10.51
N SER A 100 -32.14 24.59 11.04
CA SER A 100 -31.03 25.40 10.54
C SER A 100 -29.74 24.59 10.62
N PHE A 101 -29.49 23.75 9.62
CA PHE A 101 -28.14 23.27 9.41
C PHE A 101 -27.39 24.42 8.75
N THR A 102 -26.83 25.34 9.56
CA THR A 102 -25.79 26.22 9.07
C THR A 102 -24.60 25.34 8.84
N CYS A 103 -24.53 24.78 7.64
CA CYS A 103 -23.26 24.42 7.06
C CYS A 103 -22.34 25.60 7.39
N LYS A 104 -21.32 25.39 8.20
CA LYS A 104 -20.07 26.14 8.01
C LYS A 104 -19.44 25.66 6.70
N ILE A 105 -20.23 25.64 5.63
CA ILE A 105 -19.82 26.26 4.39
C ILE A 105 -19.64 27.72 4.85
N GLU A 106 -18.44 28.01 5.39
CA GLU A 106 -17.71 29.13 4.81
C GLU A 106 -18.12 29.08 3.34
N THR A 107 -18.80 30.12 2.84
CA THR A 107 -18.97 30.34 1.39
C THR A 107 -17.86 29.58 0.69
N PRO A 108 -18.08 28.80 -0.37
CA PRO A 108 -16.94 28.41 -1.16
C PRO A 108 -16.34 29.72 -1.68
N LYS A 109 -15.49 30.38 -0.85
CA LYS A 109 -14.10 30.64 -1.16
C LYS A 109 -13.82 29.51 -2.10
N LYS A 110 -13.61 29.84 -3.36
CA LYS A 110 -12.73 29.02 -4.20
C LYS A 110 -11.74 28.43 -3.21
N VAL A 111 -11.93 27.16 -2.84
CA VAL A 111 -10.95 26.52 -1.99
C VAL A 111 -9.87 26.39 -3.01
N ASP A 112 -8.98 27.38 -3.00
CA ASP A 112 -7.81 27.39 -3.86
C ASP A 112 -7.29 25.97 -3.74
N PRO A 113 -7.21 25.23 -4.85
CA PRO A 113 -7.00 23.79 -4.77
C PRO A 113 -5.78 23.57 -3.88
N VAL A 114 -5.90 22.70 -2.87
CA VAL A 114 -4.92 22.61 -1.78
C VAL A 114 -3.52 22.51 -2.39
N LYS A 115 -2.78 23.62 -2.32
CA LYS A 115 -1.45 23.74 -2.93
C LYS A 115 -0.48 22.99 -2.05
N ASP A 116 -0.13 21.79 -2.44
CA ASP A 116 0.77 20.95 -1.68
C ASP A 116 1.84 20.32 -2.57
N ILE A 117 2.65 19.45 -1.99
CA ILE A 117 3.67 18.65 -2.66
C ILE A 117 3.17 17.22 -2.82
N ILE A 118 3.52 16.58 -3.95
CA ILE A 118 3.33 15.13 -4.10
C ILE A 118 4.06 14.42 -2.95
N THR A 119 3.33 13.60 -2.20
CA THR A 119 3.83 12.99 -0.97
C THR A 119 3.66 11.48 -1.02
N TYR A 120 4.76 10.75 -0.79
CA TYR A 120 4.75 9.32 -0.54
C TYR A 120 4.55 9.06 0.95
N LYS A 121 3.46 8.38 1.29
CA LYS A 121 3.17 7.87 2.62
C LYS A 121 3.48 6.38 2.69
N ILE A 122 4.45 6.01 3.51
CA ILE A 122 4.96 4.65 3.64
C ILE A 122 4.50 4.11 4.98
N TYR A 123 3.59 3.15 4.97
CA TYR A 123 3.01 2.60 6.19
C TYR A 123 3.84 1.43 6.70
N SER A 124 3.96 1.33 8.02
CA SER A 124 4.64 0.24 8.73
C SER A 124 4.10 -1.15 8.39
N ASN A 125 2.93 -1.28 7.78
CA ASN A 125 2.37 -2.56 7.31
C ASN A 125 2.81 -2.96 5.89
N GLY A 126 3.63 -2.15 5.21
CA GLY A 126 4.11 -2.41 3.83
C GLY A 126 3.29 -1.72 2.73
N LYS A 127 2.21 -1.00 3.05
CA LYS A 127 1.46 -0.19 2.09
C LYS A 127 2.23 1.10 1.77
N ILE A 128 2.18 1.53 0.52
CA ILE A 128 2.69 2.82 0.06
C ILE A 128 1.58 3.57 -0.68
N GLU A 129 1.34 4.81 -0.31
CA GLU A 129 0.42 5.72 -1.00
C GLU A 129 1.22 6.85 -1.64
N LYS A 130 0.87 7.22 -2.87
CA LYS A 130 1.32 8.45 -3.51
C LYS A 130 0.15 9.42 -3.54
N ASN A 131 0.22 10.44 -2.70
CA ASN A 131 -0.79 11.48 -2.62
C ASN A 131 -0.45 12.60 -3.60
N ILE A 132 -1.38 12.90 -4.49
CA ILE A 132 -1.24 13.87 -5.57
C ILE A 132 -2.24 14.99 -5.32
N PRO A 133 -1.79 16.20 -4.93
CA PRO A 133 -2.70 17.32 -4.72
C PRO A 133 -3.23 17.86 -6.05
N LYS A 134 -4.43 18.45 -6.03
CA LYS A 134 -5.06 19.10 -7.21
C LYS A 134 -4.17 20.16 -7.85
N GLU A 135 -3.50 20.96 -7.02
CA GLU A 135 -2.51 21.93 -7.46
C GLU A 135 -1.20 21.70 -6.72
N ILE A 136 -0.09 21.73 -7.46
CA ILE A 136 1.24 21.67 -6.88
C ILE A 136 1.64 23.06 -6.39
N LYS A 137 2.14 23.12 -5.15
CA LYS A 137 2.71 24.35 -4.59
C LYS A 137 3.85 24.86 -5.47
N LYS A 138 3.82 26.16 -5.80
CA LYS A 138 4.87 26.80 -6.61
C LYS A 138 6.27 26.53 -6.03
N GLY A 139 7.19 26.06 -6.87
CA GLY A 139 8.55 25.67 -6.48
C GLY A 139 8.72 24.19 -6.08
N TYR A 140 7.64 23.41 -6.06
CA TYR A 140 7.64 21.98 -5.72
C TYR A 140 7.27 21.07 -6.91
N GLU A 141 7.17 21.61 -8.12
CA GLU A 141 6.76 20.90 -9.34
C GLU A 141 7.68 19.73 -9.68
N LYS A 142 8.93 19.78 -9.21
CA LYS A 142 9.95 18.74 -9.40
C LYS A 142 10.47 18.17 -8.08
N LYS A 143 9.69 18.23 -7.01
CA LYS A 143 10.10 17.76 -5.69
C LYS A 143 9.03 16.87 -5.09
N TYR A 144 9.42 15.71 -4.57
CA TYR A 144 8.52 14.79 -3.87
C TYR A 144 8.91 14.64 -2.40
N LYS A 145 7.90 14.58 -1.54
CA LYS A 145 8.04 14.39 -0.10
C LYS A 145 7.90 12.92 0.27
N TYR A 146 8.66 12.45 1.25
CA TYR A 146 8.59 11.09 1.76
C TYR A 146 8.33 11.09 3.26
N GLN A 147 7.32 10.34 3.68
CA GLN A 147 6.89 10.18 5.06
C GLN A 147 6.73 8.70 5.38
N TYR A 148 7.19 8.29 6.57
CA TYR A 148 6.88 6.98 7.12
C TYR A 148 5.85 7.10 8.24
N ILE A 149 4.85 6.23 8.23
CA ILE A 149 3.78 6.16 9.23
C ILE A 149 4.01 4.87 10.02
N ASP A 150 4.32 5.01 11.30
CA ASP A 150 4.72 3.90 12.14
C ASP A 150 3.52 3.02 12.57
N LYS A 151 3.71 2.13 13.55
CA LYS A 151 2.63 1.25 14.04
C LYS A 151 1.65 1.97 14.96
N ASN A 152 2.06 3.11 15.53
CA ASN A 152 1.27 3.96 16.41
C ASN A 152 0.63 5.14 15.64
N GLU A 153 0.70 5.11 14.31
CA GLU A 153 0.27 6.17 13.40
C GLU A 153 1.06 7.49 13.54
N GLU A 154 2.23 7.45 14.16
CA GLU A 154 3.15 8.58 14.20
C GLU A 154 3.82 8.78 12.83
N THR A 155 3.94 10.04 12.41
CA THR A 155 4.58 10.41 11.15
C THR A 155 6.06 10.78 11.34
N HIS A 156 6.89 10.17 10.51
CA HIS A 156 8.32 10.36 10.40
C HIS A 156 8.65 11.03 9.06
N GLU A 157 9.09 12.29 9.11
CA GLU A 157 9.49 13.06 7.94
C GLU A 157 10.87 12.60 7.45
N LEU A 158 10.93 12.03 6.24
CA LEU A 158 12.16 11.46 5.68
C LEU A 158 12.86 12.37 4.68
N GLY A 159 12.21 13.46 4.29
CA GLY A 159 12.78 14.50 3.45
C GLY A 159 11.98 14.80 2.18
N ILE A 160 12.45 15.80 1.45
CA ILE A 160 11.91 16.26 0.17
C ILE A 160 13.05 16.20 -0.85
N TYR A 161 12.82 15.51 -1.96
CA TYR A 161 13.87 15.21 -2.93
C TYR A 161 13.49 15.66 -4.34
N ASP A 162 14.48 16.16 -5.07
CA ASP A 162 14.33 16.53 -6.47
C ASP A 162 14.14 15.28 -7.34
N ILE A 163 13.18 15.37 -8.27
CA ILE A 163 12.93 14.35 -9.27
C ILE A 163 13.56 14.71 -10.61
N ILE A 164 14.16 13.70 -11.23
CA ILE A 164 14.73 13.75 -12.57
C ILE A 164 13.79 12.97 -13.49
N LYS A 165 12.95 13.70 -14.22
CA LYS A 165 12.04 13.10 -15.20
C LYS A 165 12.81 12.67 -16.44
N ILE A 166 12.74 11.39 -16.77
CA ILE A 166 13.42 10.81 -17.93
C ILE A 166 12.45 9.98 -18.77
N GLN A 167 12.79 9.81 -20.04
CA GLN A 167 12.15 8.80 -20.89
C GLN A 167 12.45 7.41 -20.30
N LYS A 168 11.42 6.57 -20.13
CA LYS A 168 11.58 5.21 -19.61
C LYS A 168 12.52 4.41 -20.53
N PHE A 169 13.62 3.92 -19.96
CA PHE A 169 14.59 3.11 -20.70
C PHE A 169 13.95 1.78 -21.12
N GLY A 170 14.09 1.44 -22.40
CA GLY A 170 13.44 0.27 -23.02
C GLY A 170 11.90 0.35 -23.10
N GLY A 171 11.30 1.50 -22.73
CA GLY A 171 9.86 1.73 -22.81
C GLY A 171 9.42 2.38 -24.14
N LYS A 172 8.10 2.44 -24.35
CA LYS A 172 7.52 3.20 -25.47
C LYS A 172 7.90 4.69 -25.35
N LYS A 173 8.20 5.33 -26.48
CA LYS A 173 8.47 6.77 -26.54
C LYS A 173 7.29 7.56 -25.96
N GLY A 174 7.57 8.57 -25.14
CA GLY A 174 6.57 9.37 -24.44
C GLY A 174 6.15 8.83 -23.07
N VAL A 175 6.58 7.62 -22.69
CA VAL A 175 6.40 7.10 -21.33
C VAL A 175 7.56 7.57 -20.46
N PHE A 176 7.27 8.40 -19.47
CA PHE A 176 8.27 8.96 -18.57
C PHE A 176 8.26 8.27 -17.21
N ILE A 177 9.40 8.29 -16.54
CA ILE A 177 9.55 7.93 -15.13
C ILE A 177 10.34 9.02 -14.44
N ASN A 178 10.28 9.04 -13.11
CA ASN A 178 11.12 9.91 -12.31
C ASN A 178 12.15 9.10 -11.53
N LEU A 179 13.39 9.58 -11.59
CA LEU A 179 14.50 9.08 -10.81
C LEU A 179 14.91 10.09 -9.75
N ILE A 180 15.54 9.60 -8.69
CA ILE A 180 16.11 10.41 -7.61
C ILE A 180 17.57 10.00 -7.45
N ASP A 181 18.46 10.98 -7.34
CA ASP A 181 19.88 10.76 -7.06
C ASP A 181 20.06 10.44 -5.57
N LEU A 182 20.48 9.21 -5.27
CA LEU A 182 20.70 8.78 -3.89
C LEU A 182 21.74 9.65 -3.18
N ASP A 183 22.72 10.28 -3.85
CA ASP A 183 23.68 11.17 -3.17
C ASP A 183 23.03 12.41 -2.55
N LYS A 184 21.84 12.79 -3.03
CA LYS A 184 21.05 13.90 -2.47
C LYS A 184 20.05 13.44 -1.41
N VAL A 185 19.89 12.13 -1.23
CA VAL A 185 19.01 11.56 -0.22
C VAL A 185 19.67 11.58 1.15
N GLN A 186 18.89 11.95 2.18
CA GLN A 186 19.36 11.93 3.57
C GLN A 186 19.84 10.51 3.95
N LYS A 187 21.12 10.40 4.28
CA LYS A 187 21.78 9.10 4.52
C LYS A 187 21.58 8.56 5.92
N LYS A 188 21.24 9.43 6.88
CA LYS A 188 21.07 9.10 8.29
C LYS A 188 19.78 9.70 8.82
N TYR A 189 18.98 8.91 9.52
CA TYR A 189 17.77 9.35 10.21
C TYR A 189 17.72 8.75 11.60
N SER A 190 17.17 9.48 12.57
CA SER A 190 16.89 8.97 13.90
C SER A 190 15.79 9.80 14.56
N LYS A 191 14.75 9.12 15.06
CA LYS A 191 13.67 9.69 15.87
C LYS A 191 13.05 8.56 16.69
N GLY A 192 13.18 8.62 18.01
CA GLY A 192 12.73 7.53 18.89
C GLY A 192 13.48 6.22 18.59
N GLU A 193 12.75 5.11 18.52
CA GLU A 193 13.31 3.80 18.16
C GLU A 193 13.61 3.64 16.66
N TYR A 194 13.11 4.56 15.84
CA TYR A 194 13.25 4.52 14.40
C TYR A 194 14.53 5.21 13.95
N GLY A 195 15.34 4.53 13.16
CA GLY A 195 16.58 5.11 12.66
C GLY A 195 17.25 4.27 11.59
N TYR A 196 17.98 4.92 10.71
CA TYR A 196 18.80 4.22 9.74
C TYR A 196 20.07 5.01 9.43
N THR A 197 21.05 4.30 8.89
CA THR A 197 22.17 4.88 8.16
C THR A 197 22.46 4.00 6.95
N PHE A 198 22.59 4.62 5.77
CA PHE A 198 22.98 3.92 4.56
C PHE A 198 23.98 4.71 3.72
N ASN A 199 24.70 4.02 2.84
CA ASN A 199 25.53 4.64 1.81
C ASN A 199 25.21 4.07 0.42
N VAL A 200 25.70 4.75 -0.62
CA VAL A 200 25.68 4.26 -2.00
C VAL A 200 27.08 4.44 -2.57
N ASP A 201 27.60 3.37 -3.14
CA ASP A 201 28.99 3.26 -3.60
C ASP A 201 29.00 2.80 -5.06
N SER A 202 28.46 3.67 -5.92
CA SER A 202 28.23 3.33 -7.32
C SER A 202 27.89 4.56 -8.15
N PRO A 203 28.33 4.65 -9.41
CA PRO A 203 27.77 5.60 -10.36
C PRO A 203 26.30 5.30 -10.68
N ARG A 204 25.84 4.06 -10.45
CA ARG A 204 24.44 3.66 -10.60
C ARG A 204 23.60 4.09 -9.39
N LYS A 205 23.64 5.36 -9.02
CA LYS A 205 23.02 5.89 -7.79
C LYS A 205 21.60 6.41 -7.97
N TYR A 206 20.96 6.13 -9.11
CA TYR A 206 19.64 6.65 -9.41
C TYR A 206 18.56 5.60 -9.16
N VAL A 207 17.58 5.96 -8.35
CA VAL A 207 16.49 5.09 -7.91
C VAL A 207 15.15 5.65 -8.38
N ASN A 208 14.20 4.79 -8.72
CA ASN A 208 12.85 5.24 -9.08
C ASN A 208 12.14 5.86 -7.87
N GLU A 209 11.31 6.88 -8.10
CA GLU A 209 10.49 7.55 -7.07
C GLU A 209 9.76 6.58 -6.12
N LYS A 210 9.18 5.50 -6.67
CA LYS A 210 8.42 4.50 -5.92
C LYS A 210 9.36 3.58 -5.16
N THR A 211 10.46 3.21 -5.80
CA THR A 211 11.51 2.35 -5.22
C THR A 211 12.18 3.00 -4.03
N LEU A 212 12.37 4.33 -4.04
CA LEU A 212 12.87 5.05 -2.88
C LEU A 212 11.90 4.93 -1.68
N ALA A 213 10.59 4.99 -1.92
CA ALA A 213 9.59 4.80 -0.86
C ALA A 213 9.70 3.40 -0.24
N SER A 214 9.79 2.36 -1.08
CA SER A 214 10.02 0.99 -0.63
C SER A 214 11.34 0.82 0.13
N PHE A 215 12.40 1.48 -0.33
CA PHE A 215 13.71 1.43 0.31
C PHE A 215 13.66 2.05 1.72
N PHE A 216 13.05 3.24 1.87
CA PHE A 216 12.85 3.85 3.19
C PHE A 216 12.03 2.99 4.14
N GLY A 217 10.92 2.40 3.65
CA GLY A 217 10.12 1.49 4.45
C GLY A 217 10.93 0.31 4.98
N ALA A 218 11.75 -0.30 4.11
CA ALA A 218 12.61 -1.40 4.51
C ALA A 218 13.67 -0.97 5.53
N LEU A 219 14.29 0.21 5.36
CA LEU A 219 15.29 0.75 6.29
C LEU A 219 14.71 0.92 7.70
N LEU A 220 13.52 1.50 7.81
CA LEU A 220 12.84 1.73 9.10
C LEU A 220 12.20 0.47 9.70
N GLU A 221 11.94 -0.56 8.90
CA GLU A 221 11.50 -1.86 9.43
C GLU A 221 12.60 -2.53 10.27
N VAL A 222 13.86 -2.41 9.84
CA VAL A 222 14.99 -3.10 10.48
C VAL A 222 15.78 -2.22 11.44
N ASN A 223 15.70 -0.90 11.28
CA ASN A 223 16.42 0.10 12.08
C ASN A 223 17.95 -0.09 12.11
N TYR A 224 18.55 -0.36 10.94
CA TYR A 224 19.99 -0.65 10.81
C TYR A 224 20.79 0.59 10.37
N ASN A 225 22.02 0.70 10.88
CA ASN A 225 22.92 1.86 10.66
C ASN A 225 24.14 1.55 9.78
N ASP A 226 24.09 0.46 9.03
CA ASP A 226 25.22 -0.12 8.28
C ASP A 226 24.79 -0.68 6.91
N ILE A 227 23.69 -0.18 6.35
CA ILE A 227 23.19 -0.62 5.04
C ILE A 227 24.04 -0.03 3.92
N SER A 228 24.69 -0.89 3.13
CA SER A 228 25.56 -0.42 2.03
C SER A 228 25.02 -0.85 0.67
N CYS A 229 24.81 0.11 -0.23
CA CYS A 229 24.22 -0.11 -1.56
C CYS A 229 25.27 -0.03 -2.68
N ASN A 230 25.27 -1.04 -3.57
CA ASN A 230 26.14 -1.12 -4.76
C ASN A 230 25.48 -0.49 -6.01
N GLY A 231 24.31 0.13 -5.84
CA GLY A 231 23.59 0.91 -6.84
C GLY A 231 22.34 0.23 -7.40
N PHE A 232 21.61 1.03 -8.18
CA PHE A 232 20.40 0.77 -8.94
C PHE A 232 20.66 1.07 -10.42
N SER A 233 20.24 2.23 -10.95
CA SER A 233 20.44 2.61 -12.36
C SER A 233 21.37 3.81 -12.54
N HIS A 234 21.77 4.03 -13.78
CA HIS A 234 22.36 5.30 -14.24
C HIS A 234 21.28 6.39 -14.32
N ALA A 235 21.72 7.64 -14.53
CA ALA A 235 20.86 8.82 -14.59
C ALA A 235 19.81 8.78 -15.72
N ASP A 236 20.10 8.01 -16.77
CA ASP A 236 19.23 7.81 -17.94
C ASP A 236 18.33 6.56 -17.80
N GLY A 237 18.34 5.90 -16.64
CA GLY A 237 17.58 4.68 -16.38
C GLY A 237 18.21 3.41 -16.97
N SER A 238 19.33 3.50 -17.69
CA SER A 238 20.08 2.32 -18.12
C SER A 238 20.81 1.66 -16.93
N SER A 239 21.30 0.43 -17.11
CA SER A 239 21.85 -0.35 -15.98
C SER A 239 23.16 -1.07 -16.26
N LYS A 240 23.79 -0.90 -17.43
CA LYS A 240 25.00 -1.66 -17.80
C LYS A 240 26.09 -1.55 -16.70
N PRO A 241 26.77 -2.65 -16.34
CA PRO A 241 26.70 -3.98 -16.99
C PRO A 241 25.50 -4.85 -16.57
N SER A 242 24.77 -4.46 -15.51
CA SER A 242 23.55 -5.16 -15.09
C SER A 242 22.45 -5.09 -16.16
N LYS A 243 21.69 -6.17 -16.30
CA LYS A 243 20.56 -6.26 -17.25
C LYS A 243 19.20 -5.99 -16.59
N SER A 244 19.13 -5.93 -15.26
CA SER A 244 17.85 -5.93 -14.51
C SER A 244 17.63 -4.69 -13.65
N HIS A 245 18.65 -3.87 -13.38
CA HIS A 245 18.50 -2.62 -12.61
C HIS A 245 17.90 -1.47 -13.40
N ILE A 246 17.31 -1.77 -14.55
CA ILE A 246 16.73 -0.80 -15.47
C ILE A 246 15.69 0.05 -14.74
N ASN A 247 15.69 1.35 -15.04
CA ASN A 247 14.74 2.35 -14.53
C ASN A 247 14.75 2.51 -13.00
N GLY A 248 15.80 2.05 -12.31
CA GLY A 248 15.96 2.25 -10.87
C GLY A 248 14.99 1.44 -10.01
N ASN A 249 14.43 0.34 -10.53
CA ASN A 249 13.48 -0.52 -9.81
C ASN A 249 14.16 -1.60 -8.94
N ASN A 250 15.34 -2.02 -9.35
CA ASN A 250 16.13 -3.07 -8.71
C ASN A 250 17.53 -2.52 -8.43
N GLY A 251 18.14 -3.01 -7.37
CA GLY A 251 19.47 -2.60 -6.95
C GLY A 251 20.22 -3.73 -6.27
N ASP A 252 21.49 -3.48 -5.96
CA ASP A 252 22.37 -4.40 -5.26
C ASP A 252 22.71 -3.84 -3.87
N PHE A 253 22.78 -4.72 -2.87
CA PHE A 253 23.20 -4.41 -1.51
C PHE A 253 24.37 -5.29 -1.10
N LYS A 254 25.32 -4.74 -0.35
CA LYS A 254 26.38 -5.53 0.27
C LYS A 254 25.76 -6.39 1.37
N TYR A 255 26.23 -7.64 1.50
CA TYR A 255 25.78 -8.51 2.59
C TYR A 255 26.13 -7.92 3.96
N LEU A 256 25.22 -8.09 4.92
CA LEU A 256 25.40 -7.61 6.29
C LEU A 256 26.48 -8.38 7.02
N ARG A 257 27.27 -7.66 7.80
CA ARG A 257 28.42 -8.19 8.53
C ARG A 257 28.16 -8.16 10.03
N LYS A 258 28.72 -9.12 10.76
CA LYS A 258 28.64 -9.18 12.23
C LYS A 258 29.32 -7.98 12.91
N ASP A 259 30.35 -7.43 12.28
CA ASP A 259 31.07 -6.24 12.75
C ASP A 259 30.28 -4.94 12.55
N LYS A 260 29.11 -5.00 11.88
CA LYS A 260 28.19 -3.89 11.63
C LYS A 260 28.85 -2.67 10.99
N LYS A 261 29.90 -2.88 10.20
CA LYS A 261 30.59 -1.79 9.51
C LYS A 261 29.81 -1.34 8.28
N LEU A 262 29.63 -0.02 8.16
CA LEU A 262 29.12 0.62 6.95
C LEU A 262 30.24 0.63 5.89
N MET A 263 30.12 -0.23 4.88
CA MET A 263 31.19 -0.50 3.91
C MET A 263 31.10 0.43 2.70
N PHE A 264 32.21 1.08 2.32
CA PHE A 264 32.29 1.99 1.18
C PHE A 264 33.59 1.76 0.40
N GLY A 265 33.54 1.83 -0.92
CA GLY A 265 34.64 1.59 -1.85
C GLY A 265 34.54 0.24 -2.58
N GLU A 266 35.16 0.18 -3.74
CA GLU A 266 35.33 -1.03 -4.54
C GLU A 266 36.01 -2.14 -3.73
N GLY A 267 35.60 -3.40 -3.94
CA GLY A 267 36.20 -4.56 -3.25
C GLY A 267 35.81 -4.73 -1.77
N THR A 268 35.02 -3.82 -1.19
CA THR A 268 34.61 -3.91 0.23
C THR A 268 33.41 -4.83 0.50
N SER A 269 32.85 -5.43 -0.54
CA SER A 269 31.73 -6.36 -0.43
C SER A 269 32.16 -7.67 0.26
N LEU A 270 31.35 -8.15 1.21
CA LEU A 270 31.61 -9.43 1.88
C LEU A 270 31.38 -10.60 0.92
N ASP A 271 32.42 -11.37 0.63
CA ASP A 271 32.32 -12.66 -0.07
C ASP A 271 31.92 -13.77 0.92
N ILE A 272 30.64 -14.14 0.90
CA ILE A 272 30.06 -15.15 1.80
C ILE A 272 30.43 -16.58 1.40
N SER A 273 31.00 -16.79 0.20
CA SER A 273 31.54 -18.10 -0.19
C SER A 273 32.91 -18.37 0.43
N LYS A 274 33.71 -17.30 0.66
CA LYS A 274 35.08 -17.40 1.23
C LYS A 274 35.11 -17.16 2.72
N THR A 275 34.32 -16.20 3.21
CA THR A 275 34.35 -15.75 4.62
C THR A 275 32.97 -15.79 5.28
N PRO A 276 32.25 -16.94 5.23
CA PRO A 276 30.88 -17.06 5.72
C PRO A 276 30.73 -16.74 7.21
N LYS A 277 31.79 -16.88 8.01
CA LYS A 277 31.78 -16.59 9.46
C LYS A 277 31.52 -15.11 9.78
N LEU A 278 31.79 -14.20 8.83
CA LEU A 278 31.58 -12.76 8.97
C LEU A 278 30.15 -12.32 8.63
N LEU A 279 29.36 -13.15 7.94
CA LEU A 279 27.97 -12.87 7.58
C LEU A 279 27.11 -12.81 8.84
N ASP A 280 26.32 -11.74 8.97
CA ASP A 280 25.26 -11.66 9.97
C ASP A 280 23.95 -12.18 9.38
N PHE A 281 23.79 -13.51 9.39
CA PHE A 281 22.67 -14.16 8.71
C PHE A 281 21.30 -13.82 9.33
N GLU A 282 21.24 -13.58 10.64
CA GLU A 282 20.01 -13.21 11.33
C GLU A 282 19.54 -11.83 10.87
N ARG A 283 20.45 -10.85 10.89
CA ARG A 283 20.14 -9.50 10.42
C ARG A 283 19.86 -9.48 8.92
N GLN A 284 20.61 -10.26 8.15
CA GLN A 284 20.41 -10.38 6.70
C GLN A 284 19.02 -10.94 6.36
N ASN A 285 18.54 -11.96 7.08
CA ASN A 285 17.20 -12.50 6.86
C ASN A 285 16.11 -11.48 7.20
N LYS A 286 16.24 -10.72 8.31
CA LYS A 286 15.33 -9.62 8.64
C LYS A 286 15.34 -8.51 7.57
N TRP A 287 16.52 -8.20 7.01
CA TRP A 287 16.65 -7.27 5.90
C TRP A 287 15.94 -7.78 4.64
N ASN A 288 16.11 -9.04 4.28
CA ASN A 288 15.43 -9.64 3.14
C ASN A 288 13.89 -9.65 3.34
N GLU A 289 13.40 -9.90 4.55
CA GLU A 289 11.97 -9.81 4.90
C GLU A 289 11.42 -8.39 4.73
N ALA A 290 12.15 -7.39 5.23
CA ALA A 290 11.77 -5.99 5.07
C ALA A 290 11.69 -5.60 3.58
N LEU A 291 12.70 -5.96 2.79
CA LEU A 291 12.71 -5.75 1.35
C LEU A 291 11.52 -6.46 0.66
N TYR A 292 11.23 -7.70 1.05
CA TYR A 292 10.08 -8.45 0.52
C TYR A 292 8.75 -7.78 0.83
N LYS A 293 8.58 -7.34 2.08
CA LYS A 293 7.41 -6.63 2.58
C LYS A 293 7.14 -5.37 1.75
N PHE A 294 8.18 -4.58 1.48
CA PHE A 294 8.06 -3.30 0.78
C PHE A 294 8.14 -3.37 -0.74
N GLY A 295 8.38 -4.53 -1.34
CA GLY A 295 8.05 -4.74 -2.75
C GLY A 295 8.91 -5.74 -3.53
N TRP A 296 10.12 -6.08 -3.09
CA TRP A 296 10.98 -6.98 -3.86
C TRP A 296 10.65 -8.44 -3.58
N LYS A 297 9.86 -9.07 -4.46
CA LYS A 297 9.28 -10.40 -4.21
C LYS A 297 10.24 -11.56 -4.43
N SER A 298 11.48 -11.29 -4.83
CA SER A 298 12.57 -12.27 -4.88
C SER A 298 13.92 -11.55 -4.85
N MET A 299 14.97 -12.28 -4.45
CA MET A 299 16.34 -11.80 -4.51
C MET A 299 17.24 -12.84 -5.17
N LEU A 300 18.29 -12.38 -5.85
CA LEU A 300 19.40 -13.22 -6.27
C LEU A 300 20.53 -13.10 -5.23
N GLY A 301 21.19 -14.21 -4.96
CA GLY A 301 22.25 -14.28 -3.97
C GLY A 301 22.89 -15.66 -3.95
N TRP A 302 23.52 -16.00 -2.82
CA TRP A 302 24.35 -17.19 -2.70
C TRP A 302 24.11 -17.94 -1.39
N THR A 303 24.26 -19.26 -1.41
CA THR A 303 24.35 -20.10 -0.21
C THR A 303 25.70 -19.95 0.44
N TYR A 304 25.78 -20.20 1.74
CA TYR A 304 27.04 -20.17 2.47
C TYR A 304 27.23 -21.47 3.27
N THR A 305 28.48 -21.89 3.46
CA THR A 305 28.81 -23.13 4.18
C THR A 305 29.50 -22.80 5.49
N LEU A 306 28.93 -23.27 6.60
CA LEU A 306 29.54 -23.18 7.93
C LEU A 306 29.65 -24.58 8.51
N ASP A 307 30.86 -24.94 8.93
CA ASP A 307 31.15 -26.21 9.61
C ASP A 307 30.62 -27.43 8.84
N GLY A 308 30.83 -27.44 7.52
CA GLY A 308 30.41 -28.51 6.61
C GLY A 308 28.93 -28.49 6.21
N LYS A 309 28.12 -27.58 6.76
CA LYS A 309 26.69 -27.46 6.44
C LYS A 309 26.39 -26.24 5.57
N THR A 310 25.62 -26.45 4.51
CA THR A 310 25.18 -25.40 3.58
C THR A 310 23.88 -24.77 4.04
N TYR A 311 23.82 -23.44 4.02
CA TYR A 311 22.70 -22.62 4.44
C TYR A 311 22.28 -21.66 3.32
N LYS A 312 21.03 -21.18 3.41
CA LYS A 312 20.43 -20.28 2.44
C LYS A 312 19.73 -19.12 3.14
N LEU A 313 19.86 -17.91 2.58
CA LEU A 313 19.13 -16.75 3.07
C LEU A 313 17.69 -16.75 2.55
N ARG A 314 16.79 -16.11 3.28
CA ARG A 314 15.37 -15.99 2.93
C ARG A 314 15.18 -15.26 1.60
N TYR A 315 14.14 -15.68 0.87
CA TYR A 315 13.74 -15.12 -0.44
C TYR A 315 14.76 -15.21 -1.58
N ILE A 316 15.85 -15.95 -1.38
CA ILE A 316 16.73 -16.41 -2.47
C ILE A 316 16.20 -17.77 -2.93
N PRO A 317 15.65 -17.92 -4.14
CA PRO A 317 15.08 -19.19 -4.61
C PRO A 317 16.16 -20.18 -5.05
N LYS A 318 17.31 -19.71 -5.52
CA LYS A 318 18.46 -20.52 -5.93
C LYS A 318 19.75 -19.70 -5.91
N ASN A 319 20.89 -20.38 -5.90
CA ASN A 319 22.18 -19.72 -6.14
C ASN A 319 22.18 -19.06 -7.51
N SER A 320 22.77 -17.88 -7.56
CA SER A 320 22.86 -17.07 -8.76
C SER A 320 24.31 -16.68 -8.99
N ASP A 321 24.84 -17.02 -10.15
CA ASP A 321 26.26 -16.83 -10.49
C ASP A 321 26.71 -15.40 -10.24
N ASN A 322 27.90 -15.24 -9.65
CA ASN A 322 28.49 -13.96 -9.27
C ASN A 322 27.75 -13.18 -8.17
N HIS A 323 26.79 -13.77 -7.45
CA HIS A 323 26.09 -13.12 -6.33
C HIS A 323 26.59 -13.55 -4.95
N HIS A 324 27.80 -14.10 -4.88
CA HIS A 324 28.46 -14.50 -3.63
C HIS A 324 28.96 -13.31 -2.79
N HIS A 325 28.94 -12.09 -3.34
CA HIS A 325 29.41 -10.89 -2.66
C HIS A 325 28.35 -9.78 -2.53
N HIS A 326 27.14 -9.97 -3.03
CA HIS A 326 26.05 -8.99 -2.91
C HIS A 326 24.69 -9.66 -3.01
N LEU A 327 23.69 -9.00 -2.46
CA LEU A 327 22.27 -9.31 -2.62
C LEU A 327 21.70 -8.47 -3.75
N HIS A 328 21.11 -9.11 -4.75
CA HIS A 328 20.45 -8.42 -5.86
C HIS A 328 18.94 -8.46 -5.69
N LEU A 329 18.28 -7.32 -5.76
CA LEU A 329 16.84 -7.23 -5.64
C LEU A 329 16.15 -7.49 -6.98
N GLN A 330 15.02 -8.19 -6.98
CA GLN A 330 14.24 -8.41 -8.19
C GLN A 330 12.75 -8.61 -7.90
N GLY A 331 11.94 -8.73 -8.96
CA GLY A 331 10.50 -8.93 -8.83
C GLY A 331 9.81 -7.78 -8.10
N TYR A 332 10.22 -6.54 -8.38
CA TYR A 332 9.69 -5.35 -7.72
C TYR A 332 8.19 -5.18 -8.01
N ASN A 333 7.38 -5.37 -6.96
CA ASN A 333 5.93 -5.28 -6.97
C ASN A 333 5.42 -4.85 -5.56
N PRO A 334 5.49 -3.55 -5.23
CA PRO A 334 5.04 -3.02 -3.94
C PRO A 334 3.52 -3.02 -3.81
N ASN A 335 3.01 -3.04 -2.56
CA ASN A 335 1.61 -2.72 -2.28
C ASN A 335 1.42 -1.21 -2.38
N PHE A 336 1.07 -0.73 -3.57
CA PHE A 336 1.10 0.67 -3.93
C PHE A 336 -0.22 1.16 -4.48
N ILE A 337 -0.66 2.34 -4.04
CA ILE A 337 -1.82 3.06 -4.59
C ILE A 337 -1.49 4.53 -4.84
N GLU A 338 -2.13 5.12 -5.83
CA GLU A 338 -2.12 6.56 -6.07
C GLU A 338 -3.45 7.15 -5.61
N ILE A 339 -3.39 8.30 -4.95
CA ILE A 339 -4.57 9.00 -4.41
C ILE A 339 -4.52 10.43 -4.92
N GLU A 340 -5.49 10.79 -5.75
CA GLU A 340 -5.74 12.18 -6.14
C GLU A 340 -6.59 12.85 -5.04
N LEU A 341 -6.09 13.92 -4.45
CA LEU A 341 -6.73 14.65 -3.34
C LEU A 341 -7.66 15.74 -3.85
#